data_AF-A0A267DXW0-F1
#
_entry.id   AF-A0A267DXW0-F1
#
_cell.length_a   1.000
_cell.length_b   1.000
_cell.length_c   1.000
_cell.angle_alpha   90.00
_cell.angle_beta   90.00
_cell.angle_gamma   90.00
#
_symmetry.space_group_name_H-M   'P 1'
#
loop_
_entity.id
_entity.type
_entity.pdbx_description
1 polymer ?
#
loop_
_entity_poly.entity_id
_entity_poly.type
_entity_poly.pdbx_seq_one_letter_code
_entity_poly.pdbx_strand_id
1 'polypeptide(L)'
;MADFLKAFEAIDTDFSGEITKQELEEYCKKQEFDDRFIQKWLDLFDADNSGTITVEEYCETLGLTPNTDYIEKVETRRVNAGPPGTGVDEADQYAVQSSGNDGEIDDSLDNVQILAVDDQLPEDLMRTIVRLAREGQAVYSLEKDIAKHIKAGLDDLDGRAWHAIVGRFQYGSFCTHEVGRMLHCFVGRFAVLVWRTPDY
;
A
#
# COMPACT_ATOMS: atom_id res chain seq x y z
N MET A 1 -18.32 1.48 -19.81
CA MET A 1 -17.15 1.42 -18.90
C MET A 1 -17.54 1.36 -17.42
N ALA A 2 -18.79 1.63 -17.02
CA ALA A 2 -19.23 1.63 -15.61
C ALA A 2 -19.82 0.28 -15.13
N ASP A 3 -19.90 -0.71 -16.01
CA ASP A 3 -20.61 -1.98 -15.76
C ASP A 3 -19.77 -3.00 -14.98
N PHE A 4 -18.44 -2.94 -15.12
CA PHE A 4 -17.50 -3.86 -14.48
C PHE A 4 -17.32 -3.58 -12.98
N LEU A 5 -17.13 -2.32 -12.59
CA LEU A 5 -17.09 -1.90 -11.17
C LEU A 5 -18.40 -2.20 -10.44
N LYS A 6 -19.54 -2.07 -11.12
CA LYS A 6 -20.85 -2.46 -10.57
C LYS A 6 -20.99 -3.97 -10.43
N ALA A 7 -20.43 -4.74 -11.36
CA ALA A 7 -20.40 -6.19 -11.24
C ALA A 7 -19.56 -6.60 -10.02
N PHE A 8 -18.39 -5.99 -9.82
CA PHE A 8 -17.53 -6.26 -8.67
C PHE A 8 -18.26 -5.99 -7.33
N GLU A 9 -18.87 -4.81 -7.18
CA GLU A 9 -19.66 -4.44 -6.00
C GLU A 9 -20.89 -5.35 -5.80
N ALA A 10 -21.46 -5.89 -6.88
CA ALA A 10 -22.61 -6.78 -6.80
C ALA A 10 -22.23 -8.24 -6.48
N ILE A 11 -20.99 -8.64 -6.76
CA ILE A 11 -20.46 -9.97 -6.46
C ILE A 11 -19.89 -10.00 -5.04
N ASP A 12 -19.05 -9.02 -4.66
CA ASP A 12 -18.49 -8.91 -3.31
C ASP A 12 -19.53 -8.38 -2.31
N THR A 13 -20.34 -9.30 -1.80
CA THR A 13 -21.44 -8.97 -0.88
C THR A 13 -20.98 -8.71 0.54
N ASP A 14 -19.85 -9.31 0.93
CA ASP A 14 -19.24 -9.05 2.23
C ASP A 14 -18.49 -7.71 2.25
N PHE A 15 -18.15 -7.16 1.08
CA PHE A 15 -17.23 -6.01 0.96
C PHE A 15 -15.89 -6.36 1.59
N SER A 16 -15.43 -7.58 1.36
CA SER A 16 -14.15 -8.07 1.85
C SER A 16 -12.98 -7.44 1.09
N GLY A 17 -13.24 -6.93 -0.12
CA GLY A 17 -12.22 -6.48 -1.07
C GLY A 17 -11.65 -7.61 -1.93
N GLU A 18 -12.21 -8.81 -1.83
CA GLU A 18 -11.75 -10.01 -2.51
C GLU A 18 -13.00 -10.81 -2.94
N ILE A 19 -13.18 -11.03 -4.25
CA ILE A 19 -14.27 -11.88 -4.73
C ILE A 19 -13.85 -13.33 -4.59
N THR A 20 -14.45 -14.03 -3.65
CA THR A 20 -14.24 -15.47 -3.52
C THR A 20 -14.96 -16.24 -4.62
N LYS A 21 -14.45 -17.42 -4.95
CA LYS A 21 -15.13 -18.34 -5.87
C LYS A 21 -16.59 -18.59 -5.47
N GLN A 22 -16.88 -18.69 -4.17
CA GLN A 22 -18.26 -18.90 -3.68
C GLN A 22 -19.16 -17.71 -4.01
N GLU A 23 -18.69 -16.48 -3.80
CA GLU A 23 -19.46 -15.27 -4.14
C GLU A 23 -19.69 -15.14 -5.64
N LEU A 24 -18.67 -15.47 -6.44
CA LEU A 24 -18.79 -15.50 -7.88
C LEU A 24 -19.78 -16.59 -8.34
N GLU A 25 -19.77 -17.77 -7.73
CA GLU A 25 -20.74 -18.85 -7.96
C GLU A 25 -22.17 -18.42 -7.63
N GLU A 26 -22.38 -17.78 -6.47
CA GLU A 26 -23.70 -17.28 -6.07
C GLU A 26 -24.20 -16.19 -7.04
N TYR A 27 -23.34 -15.27 -7.44
CA TYR A 27 -23.69 -14.22 -8.40
C TYR A 27 -24.04 -14.80 -9.78
N CYS A 28 -23.24 -15.75 -10.27
CA CYS A 28 -23.46 -16.44 -11.54
C CYS A 28 -24.80 -17.17 -11.54
N LYS A 29 -25.12 -17.86 -10.44
CA LYS A 29 -26.40 -18.55 -10.25
C LYS A 29 -27.60 -17.60 -10.18
N LYS A 30 -27.42 -16.42 -9.57
CA LYS A 30 -28.46 -15.39 -9.42
C LYS A 30 -28.77 -14.65 -10.71
N GLN A 31 -27.80 -14.54 -11.61
CA GLN A 31 -27.93 -13.91 -12.93
C GLN A 31 -28.19 -14.93 -14.07
N GLU A 32 -28.37 -16.21 -13.74
CA GLU A 32 -28.53 -17.31 -14.71
C GLU A 32 -27.34 -17.45 -15.70
N PHE A 33 -26.14 -17.12 -15.25
CA PHE A 33 -24.90 -17.37 -16.02
C PHE A 33 -24.39 -18.80 -15.78
N ASP A 34 -23.87 -19.44 -16.83
CA ASP A 34 -23.29 -20.79 -16.80
C ASP A 34 -22.01 -20.86 -15.95
N ASP A 35 -21.72 -22.02 -15.34
CA ASP A 35 -20.47 -22.30 -14.61
C ASP A 35 -19.20 -22.05 -15.45
N ARG A 36 -19.31 -22.13 -16.78
CA ARG A 36 -18.19 -21.79 -17.69
C ARG A 36 -17.80 -20.33 -17.64
N PHE A 37 -18.71 -19.45 -17.22
CA PHE A 37 -18.44 -18.03 -17.02
C PHE A 37 -17.51 -17.81 -15.82
N ILE A 38 -17.71 -18.56 -14.73
CA ILE A 38 -16.90 -18.53 -13.52
C ILE A 38 -15.45 -18.88 -13.85
N GLN A 39 -15.26 -19.97 -14.58
CA GLN A 39 -13.93 -20.42 -14.98
C GLN A 39 -13.21 -19.37 -15.84
N LYS A 40 -13.94 -18.71 -16.75
CA LYS A 40 -13.39 -17.60 -17.56
C LYS A 40 -13.08 -16.37 -16.71
N TRP A 41 -13.88 -16.07 -15.70
CA TRP A 41 -13.63 -14.93 -14.82
C TRP A 41 -12.38 -15.14 -14.00
N LEU A 42 -12.22 -16.33 -13.41
CA LEU A 42 -10.98 -16.70 -12.73
C LEU A 42 -9.79 -16.67 -13.71
N ASP A 43 -9.89 -17.29 -14.88
CA ASP A 43 -8.79 -17.27 -15.87
C ASP A 43 -8.41 -15.85 -16.35
N LEU A 44 -9.36 -14.91 -16.33
CA LEU A 44 -9.12 -13.51 -16.72
C LEU A 44 -8.57 -12.65 -15.57
N PHE A 45 -9.05 -12.85 -14.35
CA PHE A 45 -8.82 -11.93 -13.22
C PHE A 45 -8.08 -12.54 -12.05
N ASP A 46 -7.96 -13.87 -11.96
CA ASP A 46 -7.22 -14.61 -10.93
C ASP A 46 -5.91 -15.10 -11.56
N ALA A 47 -4.93 -14.18 -11.64
CA ALA A 47 -3.67 -14.44 -12.31
C ALA A 47 -2.78 -15.38 -11.49
N ASP A 48 -2.94 -15.34 -10.17
CA ASP A 48 -2.19 -16.19 -9.24
C ASP A 48 -2.83 -17.59 -9.06
N ASN A 49 -4.03 -17.79 -9.62
CA ASN A 49 -4.85 -19.00 -9.47
C ASN A 49 -5.15 -19.33 -8.01
N SER A 50 -5.28 -18.31 -7.16
CA SER A 50 -5.70 -18.46 -5.76
C SER A 50 -7.15 -18.93 -5.64
N GLY A 51 -7.94 -18.79 -6.69
CA GLY A 51 -9.39 -19.01 -6.66
C GLY A 51 -10.16 -17.83 -6.06
N THR A 52 -9.50 -16.69 -5.88
CA THR A 52 -10.05 -15.46 -5.31
C THR A 52 -9.60 -14.31 -6.19
N ILE A 53 -10.51 -13.44 -6.61
CA ILE A 53 -10.17 -12.28 -7.43
C ILE A 53 -10.10 -11.07 -6.52
N THR A 54 -8.89 -10.63 -6.22
CA THR A 54 -8.70 -9.41 -5.43
C THR A 54 -9.04 -8.17 -6.26
N VAL A 55 -9.40 -7.08 -5.58
CA VAL A 55 -9.61 -5.77 -6.25
C VAL A 55 -8.38 -5.33 -7.03
N GLU A 56 -7.20 -5.67 -6.53
CA GLU A 56 -5.92 -5.34 -7.15
C GLU A 56 -5.80 -6.07 -8.49
N GLU A 57 -5.97 -7.39 -8.51
CA GLU A 57 -5.92 -8.17 -9.77
C GLU A 57 -7.01 -7.75 -10.75
N TYR A 58 -8.22 -7.47 -10.24
CA TYR A 58 -9.32 -6.99 -11.07
C TYR A 58 -9.00 -5.66 -11.76
N CYS A 59 -8.36 -4.75 -11.03
CA CYS A 59 -7.96 -3.44 -11.52
C CYS A 59 -6.77 -3.52 -12.48
N GLU A 60 -5.79 -4.38 -12.20
CA GLU A 60 -4.65 -4.65 -13.07
C GLU A 60 -5.10 -5.21 -14.42
N THR A 61 -5.97 -6.22 -14.43
CA THR A 61 -6.47 -6.83 -15.68
C THR A 61 -7.29 -5.85 -16.52
N LEU A 62 -8.11 -4.99 -15.90
CA LEU A 62 -8.91 -4.01 -16.65
C LEU A 62 -8.16 -2.71 -16.96
N GLY A 63 -6.96 -2.51 -16.40
CA GLY A 63 -6.25 -1.24 -16.44
C GLY A 63 -7.06 -0.09 -15.84
N LEU A 64 -7.94 -0.41 -14.89
CA LEU A 64 -8.83 0.54 -14.23
C LEU A 64 -8.27 0.91 -12.86
N THR A 65 -8.61 2.11 -12.39
CA THR A 65 -8.31 2.51 -11.01
C THR A 65 -9.44 2.03 -10.11
N PRO A 66 -9.14 1.39 -8.97
CA PRO A 66 -10.17 0.97 -8.04
C PRO A 66 -10.92 2.19 -7.52
N ASN A 67 -12.26 2.08 -7.48
CA ASN A 67 -13.11 3.19 -7.07
C ASN A 67 -12.88 3.50 -5.59
N THR A 68 -12.50 4.74 -5.29
CA THR A 68 -12.21 5.24 -3.93
C THR A 68 -13.39 5.03 -2.97
N ASP A 69 -14.63 5.18 -3.45
CA ASP A 69 -15.85 4.95 -2.64
C ASP A 69 -16.01 3.49 -2.21
N TYR A 70 -15.53 2.56 -3.03
CA TYR A 70 -15.61 1.12 -2.74
C TYR A 70 -14.51 0.69 -1.76
N ILE A 71 -13.26 1.16 -1.93
CA ILE A 71 -12.17 0.89 -0.98
C ILE A 71 -12.52 1.42 0.42
N GLU A 72 -13.10 2.61 0.52
CA GLU A 72 -13.46 3.23 1.80
C GLU A 72 -14.54 2.41 2.55
N LYS A 73 -15.46 1.77 1.83
CA LYS A 73 -16.47 0.85 2.41
C LYS A 73 -15.84 -0.46 2.91
N VAL A 74 -14.90 -1.04 2.15
CA VAL A 74 -14.17 -2.26 2.54
C VAL A 74 -13.35 -2.00 3.81
N GLU A 75 -12.59 -0.89 3.87
CA GLU A 75 -11.81 -0.52 5.04
C GLU A 75 -12.69 -0.29 6.28
N THR A 76 -13.85 0.36 6.10
CA THR A 76 -14.80 0.61 7.20
C THR A 76 -15.35 -0.70 7.77
N ARG A 77 -15.47 -1.77 6.97
CA ARG A 77 -16.03 -3.06 7.43
C ARG A 77 -14.99 -3.97 8.08
N ARG A 78 -13.75 -4.00 7.58
CA ARG A 78 -12.62 -4.73 8.21
C ARG A 78 -12.30 -4.22 9.61
N VAL A 79 -12.58 -2.95 9.92
CA VAL A 79 -12.44 -2.38 11.27
C VAL A 79 -13.58 -2.81 12.20
N ASN A 80 -14.75 -3.17 11.67
CA ASN A 80 -15.93 -3.58 12.46
C ASN A 80 -16.05 -5.10 12.63
N ALA A 81 -15.51 -5.89 11.71
CA ALA A 81 -15.33 -7.33 11.86
C ALA A 81 -14.09 -7.56 12.75
N GLY A 82 -14.28 -7.60 14.07
CA GLY A 82 -13.19 -7.89 15.02
C GLY A 82 -12.36 -9.12 14.64
N PRO A 83 -11.12 -9.22 15.13
CA PRO A 83 -10.14 -10.19 14.63
C PRO A 83 -10.65 -11.63 14.82
N PRO A 84 -10.52 -12.51 13.81
CA PRO A 84 -10.56 -13.94 14.05
C PRO A 84 -9.32 -14.29 14.87
N GLY A 85 -9.54 -14.70 16.12
CA GLY A 85 -8.45 -15.02 17.04
C GLY A 85 -7.53 -16.10 16.50
N THR A 86 -6.22 -15.86 16.60
CA THR A 86 -5.19 -16.89 16.67
C THR A 86 -4.43 -16.67 17.97
N GLY A 87 -4.79 -17.45 18.99
CA GLY A 87 -3.96 -17.62 20.17
C GLY A 87 -2.80 -18.54 19.85
N VAL A 88 -1.59 -18.14 20.26
CA VAL A 88 -0.57 -19.00 20.87
C VAL A 88 0.35 -18.14 21.75
N ASP A 89 0.07 -18.25 23.05
CA ASP A 89 0.96 -18.46 24.20
C ASP A 89 2.16 -17.53 24.54
N GLU A 90 2.07 -17.04 25.78
CA GLU A 90 3.04 -16.32 26.61
C GLU A 90 4.34 -17.08 26.94
N ALA A 91 5.47 -16.35 26.95
CA ALA A 91 6.61 -16.37 27.89
C ALA A 91 7.79 -15.67 27.16
N ASP A 92 8.56 -14.74 27.71
CA ASP A 92 9.09 -14.62 29.06
C ASP A 92 9.50 -13.15 29.34
N GLN A 93 9.57 -12.85 30.62
CA GLN A 93 9.55 -11.55 31.28
C GLN A 93 10.93 -11.16 31.81
N TYR A 94 11.42 -9.94 31.58
CA TYR A 94 12.32 -9.27 32.54
C TYR A 94 12.03 -7.77 32.67
N ALA A 95 12.14 -7.30 33.91
CA ALA A 95 11.43 -6.15 34.46
C ALA A 95 12.22 -4.83 34.47
N VAL A 96 11.47 -3.73 34.31
CA VAL A 96 11.53 -2.36 34.88
C VAL A 96 12.86 -1.82 35.43
N GLN A 97 13.26 -0.65 34.90
CA GLN A 97 13.63 0.55 35.67
C GLN A 97 13.51 1.83 34.82
N SER A 98 13.06 2.90 35.48
CA SER A 98 12.52 4.12 34.89
C SER A 98 13.56 5.21 34.61
N SER A 99 13.15 6.14 33.72
CA SER A 99 13.60 7.54 33.57
C SER A 99 14.71 7.82 32.55
N GLY A 100 14.26 8.15 31.34
CA GLY A 100 15.01 8.88 30.32
C GLY A 100 14.10 9.14 29.13
N ASN A 101 13.61 10.37 29.01
CA ASN A 101 12.96 10.87 27.79
C ASN A 101 14.00 10.83 26.68
N ASP A 102 13.86 9.93 25.72
CA ASP A 102 14.20 10.10 24.31
C ASP A 102 13.45 8.99 23.60
N GLY A 103 12.52 9.35 22.72
CA GLY A 103 11.76 8.37 21.96
C GLY A 103 12.73 7.61 21.06
N GLU A 104 13.14 6.42 21.48
CA GLU A 104 13.72 5.41 20.60
C GLU A 104 12.63 5.05 19.59
N ILE A 105 12.61 5.81 18.50
CA ILE A 105 11.88 5.43 17.29
C ILE A 105 12.58 4.17 16.83
N ASP A 106 11.86 3.06 16.89
CA ASP A 106 12.21 1.76 16.33
C ASP A 106 12.91 1.93 14.96
N ASP A 107 14.24 1.88 14.96
CA ASP A 107 15.13 2.06 13.79
C ASP A 107 15.11 0.82 12.87
N SER A 108 14.14 -0.07 13.09
CA SER A 108 13.93 -1.23 12.26
C SER A 108 13.49 -0.77 10.87
N LEU A 109 14.05 -1.36 9.82
CA LEU A 109 13.50 -1.26 8.46
C LEU A 109 12.37 -2.29 8.26
N ASP A 110 11.68 -2.69 9.34
CA ASP A 110 10.63 -3.69 9.26
C ASP A 110 9.49 -3.18 8.38
N ASN A 111 9.07 -4.00 7.41
CA ASN A 111 8.06 -3.68 6.40
C ASN A 111 8.45 -2.57 5.41
N VAL A 112 9.75 -2.37 5.17
CA VAL A 112 10.26 -1.51 4.10
C VAL A 112 10.78 -2.38 2.95
N GLN A 113 10.17 -2.26 1.78
CA GLN A 113 10.62 -2.94 0.57
C GLN A 113 11.25 -1.91 -0.38
N ILE A 114 12.56 -2.00 -0.59
CA ILE A 114 13.26 -1.10 -1.52
C ILE A 114 13.00 -1.56 -2.96
N LEU A 115 12.46 -0.67 -3.78
CA LEU A 115 12.19 -0.93 -5.20
C LEU A 115 13.35 -0.47 -6.09
N ALA A 116 13.89 0.72 -5.80
CA ALA A 116 15.04 1.27 -6.49
C ALA A 116 15.78 2.23 -5.55
N VAL A 117 17.10 2.22 -5.63
CA VAL A 117 17.97 3.08 -4.83
C VAL A 117 19.18 3.43 -5.67
N ASP A 118 19.65 4.67 -5.54
CA ASP A 118 20.94 5.06 -6.12
C ASP A 118 22.09 4.49 -5.28
N ASP A 119 23.12 3.92 -5.93
CA ASP A 119 24.26 3.26 -5.28
C ASP A 119 25.03 4.20 -4.33
N GLN A 120 24.96 5.51 -4.55
CA GLN A 120 25.65 6.52 -3.74
C GLN A 120 24.73 7.17 -2.70
N LEU A 121 23.53 6.63 -2.45
CA LEU A 121 22.64 7.12 -1.41
C LEU A 121 23.22 6.82 -0.02
N PRO A 122 23.48 7.84 0.83
CA PRO A 122 23.95 7.60 2.20
C PRO A 122 22.92 6.84 3.03
N GLU A 123 23.36 5.86 3.82
CA GLU A 123 22.46 5.08 4.70
C GLU A 123 21.71 5.96 5.70
N ASP A 124 22.35 7.00 6.24
CA ASP A 124 21.71 7.96 7.15
C ASP A 124 20.54 8.70 6.48
N LEU A 125 20.70 9.04 5.19
CA LEU A 125 19.67 9.72 4.42
C LEU A 125 18.53 8.76 4.09
N MET A 126 18.84 7.51 3.72
CA MET A 126 17.84 6.45 3.53
C MET A 126 17.00 6.25 4.79
N ARG A 127 17.64 6.08 5.95
CA ARG A 127 16.96 5.94 7.26
C ARG A 127 16.08 7.14 7.55
N THR A 128 16.56 8.34 7.24
CA THR A 128 15.78 9.56 7.45
C THR A 128 14.57 9.65 6.52
N ILE A 129 14.69 9.26 5.25
CA ILE A 129 13.55 9.21 4.32
C ILE A 129 12.48 8.23 4.83
N VAL A 130 12.90 7.03 5.24
CA VAL A 130 11.99 6.01 5.78
C VAL A 130 11.29 6.52 7.04
N ARG A 131 12.03 7.17 7.94
CA ARG A 131 11.47 7.77 9.16
C ARG A 131 10.41 8.84 8.83
N LEU A 132 10.74 9.79 7.95
CA LEU A 132 9.80 10.82 7.51
C LEU A 132 8.54 10.24 6.85
N ALA A 133 8.70 9.15 6.10
CA ALA A 133 7.58 8.44 5.51
C ALA A 133 6.68 7.79 6.58
N ARG A 134 7.25 7.11 7.57
CA ARG A 134 6.49 6.52 8.70
C ARG A 134 5.78 7.59 9.53
N GLU A 135 6.47 8.66 9.89
CA GLU A 135 5.89 9.79 10.62
C GLU A 135 4.75 10.43 9.82
N GLY A 136 4.97 10.65 8.53
CA GLY A 136 3.95 11.17 7.63
C GLY A 136 2.70 10.27 7.58
N GLN A 137 2.87 8.96 7.47
CA GLN A 137 1.76 8.01 7.43
C GLN A 137 0.99 7.91 8.77
N ALA A 138 1.66 8.11 9.90
CA ALA A 138 1.02 8.10 11.22
C ALA A 138 0.17 9.36 11.47
N VAL A 139 0.57 10.50 10.90
CA VAL A 139 -0.07 11.79 11.14
C VAL A 139 -1.10 12.14 10.07
N TYR A 140 -0.85 11.78 8.81
CA TYR A 140 -1.66 12.22 7.67
C TYR A 140 -2.31 11.03 6.95
N SER A 141 -3.62 11.15 6.67
CA SER A 141 -4.36 10.16 5.88
C SER A 141 -4.29 10.41 4.38
N LEU A 142 -3.94 11.64 3.96
CA LEU A 142 -3.91 12.08 2.57
C LEU A 142 -2.49 12.02 1.99
N GLU A 143 -2.34 11.35 0.85
CA GLU A 143 -1.05 11.11 0.18
C GLU A 143 -0.32 12.41 -0.16
N LYS A 144 -1.07 13.44 -0.60
CA LYS A 144 -0.51 14.76 -0.89
C LYS A 144 0.12 15.41 0.35
N ASP A 145 -0.43 15.17 1.53
CA ASP A 145 0.04 15.79 2.77
C ASP A 145 1.24 15.01 3.32
N ILE A 146 1.22 13.68 3.19
CA ILE A 146 2.39 12.81 3.42
C ILE A 146 3.55 13.23 2.51
N ALA A 147 3.31 13.36 1.20
CA ALA A 147 4.32 13.77 0.23
C ALA A 147 4.89 15.17 0.56
N LYS A 148 4.02 16.11 0.95
CA LYS A 148 4.43 17.45 1.37
C LYS A 148 5.28 17.41 2.64
N HIS A 149 4.94 16.56 3.61
CA HIS A 149 5.70 16.38 4.84
C HIS A 149 7.09 15.81 4.57
N ILE A 150 7.18 14.73 3.79
CA ILE A 150 8.46 14.12 3.39
C ILE A 150 9.32 15.14 2.64
N LYS A 151 8.76 15.82 1.62
CA LYS A 151 9.45 16.85 0.86
C LYS A 151 10.00 17.95 1.77
N ALA A 152 9.19 18.45 2.69
CA ALA A 152 9.59 19.53 3.59
C ALA A 152 10.73 19.08 4.53
N GLY A 153 10.67 17.85 5.04
CA GLY A 153 11.74 17.29 5.88
C GLY A 153 13.06 17.12 5.13
N LEU A 154 13.01 16.65 3.87
CA LEU A 154 14.22 16.49 3.05
C LEU A 154 14.80 17.83 2.57
N ASP A 155 13.94 18.79 2.21
CA ASP A 155 14.34 20.15 1.85
C ASP A 155 15.06 20.86 3.00
N ASP A 156 14.68 20.60 4.25
CA ASP A 156 15.30 21.18 5.45
C ASP A 156 16.63 20.50 5.81
N LEU A 157 16.70 19.18 5.64
CA LEU A 157 17.87 18.37 6.02
C LEU A 157 19.03 18.48 5.03
N ASP A 158 18.76 18.34 3.73
CA ASP A 158 19.79 18.22 2.68
C ASP A 158 19.71 19.38 1.66
N GLY A 159 18.79 20.32 1.86
CA GLY A 159 18.59 21.48 1.00
C GLY A 159 17.65 21.24 -0.18
N ARG A 160 17.17 22.33 -0.77
CA ARG A 160 16.19 22.31 -1.87
C ARG A 160 16.85 22.02 -3.24
N ALA A 161 16.13 21.48 -4.23
CA ALA A 161 14.70 21.14 -4.24
C ALA A 161 14.47 19.63 -4.36
N TRP A 162 13.95 19.02 -3.29
CA TRP A 162 13.47 17.65 -3.30
C TRP A 162 12.09 17.54 -3.94
N HIS A 163 11.85 16.40 -4.57
CA HIS A 163 10.56 15.97 -5.07
C HIS A 163 10.16 14.70 -4.33
N ALA A 164 8.88 14.60 -4.01
CA ALA A 164 8.30 13.44 -3.33
C ALA A 164 6.98 13.08 -3.99
N ILE A 165 6.81 11.80 -4.28
CA ILE A 165 5.57 11.18 -4.72
C ILE A 165 5.23 10.09 -3.71
N VAL A 166 3.97 10.06 -3.30
CA VAL A 166 3.42 9.03 -2.43
C VAL A 166 2.17 8.50 -3.10
N GLY A 167 2.07 7.18 -3.22
CA GLY A 167 0.92 6.48 -3.76
C GLY A 167 0.61 5.24 -2.94
N ARG A 168 -0.64 4.78 -2.98
CA ARG A 168 -1.06 3.53 -2.33
C ARG A 168 -0.67 2.27 -3.11
N PHE A 169 -0.41 2.43 -4.41
CA PHE A 169 -0.06 1.34 -5.32
C PHE A 169 1.31 1.58 -5.93
N GLN A 170 1.86 0.55 -6.54
CA GLN A 170 3.13 0.65 -7.26
C GLN A 170 2.95 1.55 -8.49
N TYR A 171 3.95 2.40 -8.74
CA TYR A 171 3.98 3.26 -9.92
C TYR A 171 5.36 3.23 -10.57
N GLY A 172 5.39 3.38 -11.89
CA GLY A 172 6.61 3.53 -12.66
C GLY A 172 7.05 4.99 -12.72
N SER A 173 8.35 5.24 -12.60
CA SER A 173 8.93 6.57 -12.76
C SER A 173 10.20 6.51 -13.59
N PHE A 174 10.37 7.47 -14.50
CA PHE A 174 11.61 7.68 -15.23
C PHE A 174 12.02 9.14 -15.05
N CYS A 175 12.94 9.38 -14.12
CA CYS A 175 13.29 10.73 -13.67
C CYS A 175 14.81 10.94 -13.68
N THR A 176 15.24 12.09 -14.19
CA THR A 176 16.61 12.56 -14.02
C THR A 176 16.78 13.09 -12.60
N HIS A 177 17.81 12.61 -11.91
CA HIS A 177 18.07 12.95 -10.52
C HIS A 177 19.57 13.16 -10.29
N GLU A 178 19.88 13.85 -9.20
CA GLU A 178 21.25 13.99 -8.70
C GLU A 178 21.72 12.64 -8.15
N VAL A 179 22.99 12.33 -8.40
CA VAL A 179 23.64 11.08 -7.96
C VAL A 179 23.59 10.99 -6.43
N GLY A 180 23.23 9.81 -5.90
CA GLY A 180 23.08 9.59 -4.47
C GLY A 180 21.92 10.35 -3.82
N ARG A 181 20.92 10.78 -4.60
CA ARG A 181 19.76 11.53 -4.13
C ARG A 181 18.45 11.01 -4.73
N MET A 182 18.30 9.69 -4.84
CA MET A 182 17.07 9.04 -5.28
C MET A 182 16.80 7.77 -4.47
N LEU A 183 15.55 7.62 -4.02
CA LEU A 183 15.05 6.44 -3.34
C LEU A 183 13.61 6.16 -3.73
N HIS A 184 13.33 4.92 -4.09
CA HIS A 184 12.01 4.38 -4.33
C HIS A 184 11.80 3.16 -3.44
N CYS A 185 10.83 3.23 -2.53
CA CYS A 185 10.55 2.17 -1.57
C CYS A 185 9.07 2.08 -1.26
N PHE A 186 8.63 0.91 -0.84
CA PHE A 186 7.37 0.72 -0.13
C PHE A 186 7.63 0.83 1.37
N VAL A 187 6.83 1.65 2.04
CA VAL A 187 6.79 1.74 3.50
C VAL A 187 5.38 1.38 3.92
N GLY A 188 5.19 0.16 4.45
CA GLY A 188 3.87 -0.38 4.73
C GLY A 188 3.03 -0.50 3.45
N ARG A 189 1.91 0.22 3.40
CA ARG A 189 0.95 0.20 2.26
C ARG A 189 1.15 1.32 1.24
N PHE A 190 2.22 2.11 1.35
CA PHE A 190 2.46 3.24 0.47
C PHE A 190 3.79 3.10 -0.28
N ALA A 191 3.74 3.29 -1.59
CA ALA A 191 4.91 3.49 -2.44
C ALA A 191 5.37 4.95 -2.32
N VAL A 192 6.61 5.13 -1.92
CA VAL A 192 7.27 6.42 -1.72
C VAL A 192 8.46 6.52 -2.66
N LEU A 193 8.42 7.53 -3.52
CA LEU A 193 9.50 7.90 -4.44
C LEU A 193 9.94 9.31 -4.10
N VAL A 194 11.21 9.45 -3.79
CA VAL A 194 11.84 10.75 -3.56
C VAL A 194 13.07 10.90 -4.41
N TRP A 195 13.27 12.09 -4.95
CA TRP A 195 14.50 12.42 -5.66
C TRP A 195 14.80 13.91 -5.61
N ARG A 196 16.09 14.25 -5.74
CA ARG A 196 16.54 15.63 -5.93
C ARG A 196 16.88 15.88 -7.38
N THR A 197 16.50 17.05 -7.89
CA THR A 197 16.92 17.49 -9.23
C THR A 197 18.24 18.25 -9.14
N PRO A 198 19.22 17.99 -10.02
CA PRO A 198 20.47 18.73 -10.05
C PRO A 198 20.21 20.19 -10.44
N ASP A 199 20.90 21.12 -9.77
CA ASP A 199 20.95 22.54 -10.14
C ASP A 199 21.94 22.68 -11.31
N TYR A 200 21.44 23.02 -12.50
CA TYR A 200 22.24 23.17 -13.72
C TYR A 200 22.61 24.64 -13.98
#